data_AF-A0A1I7WLB5-F1
#
_entry.id   AF-A0A1I7WLB5-F1
#
_cell.length_a   1.000
_cell.length_b   1.000
_cell.length_c   1.000
_cell.angle_alpha   90.00
_cell.angle_beta   90.00
_cell.angle_gamma   90.00
#
_symmetry.space_group_name_H-M   'P 1'
#
loop_
_entity.id
_entity.type
_entity.pdbx_description
1 polymer ?
#
loop_
_entity_poly.entity_id
_entity_poly.type
_entity_poly.pdbx_seq_one_letter_code
_entity_poly.pdbx_strand_id
1 'polypeptide(L)'
;MSTRQSDFDKARLLAESGKADEALEAIATCSFEEKKDACNVCIDILEGVKLVKENVWMNLYTEAVYDTFSKMNRCARDEEREQVWNRLKEMYYEITLAAKKIWRDKNMPERLTIYVLLAKLCKSYLDVADEESFKMCEAMAREAKFCGKGTLDDEDWKEANRSIELIKKTIADALHERDLLVDSD
;
A
#
# COMPACT_ATOMS: atom_id res chain seq x y z
N MET A 1 -10.14 33.51 7.35
CA MET A 1 -10.16 32.14 6.81
C MET A 1 -9.19 32.10 5.64
N SER A 2 -8.24 31.17 5.65
CA SER A 2 -7.29 31.02 4.55
C SER A 2 -8.04 30.69 3.27
N THR A 3 -7.68 31.31 2.14
CA THR A 3 -8.17 31.01 0.79
C THR A 3 -8.21 29.50 0.50
N ARG A 4 -7.29 28.75 1.12
CA ARG A 4 -7.13 27.29 1.02
C ARG A 4 -8.31 26.48 1.55
N GLN A 5 -8.93 26.92 2.66
CA GLN A 5 -10.10 26.23 3.20
C GLN A 5 -11.30 26.39 2.25
N SER A 6 -11.39 27.57 1.63
CA SER A 6 -12.44 27.88 0.66
C SER A 6 -12.32 27.04 -0.61
N ASP A 7 -11.10 26.75 -1.07
CA ASP A 7 -10.88 25.94 -2.28
C ASP A 7 -11.18 24.46 -2.04
N PHE A 8 -10.82 23.93 -0.86
CA PHE A 8 -11.14 22.57 -0.47
C PHE A 8 -12.65 22.36 -0.27
N ASP A 9 -13.31 23.29 0.41
CA ASP A 9 -14.76 23.27 0.59
C ASP A 9 -15.49 23.37 -0.76
N LYS A 10 -14.95 24.14 -1.71
CA LYS A 10 -15.47 24.23 -3.08
C LYS A 10 -15.31 22.93 -3.85
N ALA A 11 -14.15 22.27 -3.79
CA ALA A 11 -13.94 20.98 -4.44
C ALA A 11 -14.87 19.89 -3.88
N ARG A 12 -15.07 19.87 -2.57
CA ARG A 12 -16.02 18.97 -1.90
C ARG A 12 -17.45 19.21 -2.37
N LEU A 13 -17.90 20.47 -2.39
CA LEU A 13 -19.24 20.84 -2.87
C LEU A 13 -19.44 20.47 -4.36
N LEU A 14 -18.41 20.61 -5.19
CA LEU A 14 -18.47 20.20 -6.61
C LEU A 14 -18.62 18.69 -6.76
N ALA A 15 -17.88 17.90 -5.97
CA ALA A 15 -18.00 16.44 -5.93
C ALA A 15 -19.40 15.99 -5.46
N GLU A 16 -19.94 16.63 -4.41
CA GLU A 16 -21.31 16.40 -3.91
C GLU A 16 -22.39 16.79 -4.94
N SER A 17 -22.10 17.77 -5.81
CA SER A 17 -23.03 18.22 -6.87
C SER A 17 -23.04 17.35 -8.14
N GLY A 18 -22.25 16.28 -8.19
CA GLY A 18 -22.16 15.39 -9.36
C GLY A 18 -21.30 15.94 -10.51
N LYS A 19 -20.56 17.03 -10.28
CA LYS A 19 -19.61 17.62 -11.24
C LYS A 19 -18.20 17.03 -11.05
N ALA A 20 -18.10 15.71 -11.22
CA ALA A 20 -16.87 14.97 -10.96
C ALA A 20 -15.68 15.47 -11.79
N ASP A 21 -15.90 15.89 -13.04
CA ASP A 21 -14.82 16.34 -13.94
C ASP A 21 -14.19 17.67 -13.50
N GLU A 22 -14.99 18.64 -13.03
CA GLU A 22 -14.49 19.93 -12.52
C GLU A 22 -13.78 19.76 -11.16
N ALA A 23 -14.26 18.82 -10.33
CA ALA A 23 -13.59 18.45 -9.08
C ALA A 23 -12.26 17.72 -9.35
N LEU A 24 -12.22 16.84 -10.35
CA LEU A 24 -11.00 16.18 -10.81
C LEU A 24 -10.00 17.18 -11.38
N GLU A 25 -10.45 18.17 -12.17
CA GLU A 25 -9.59 19.21 -12.72
C GLU A 25 -9.00 20.10 -11.60
N ALA A 26 -9.80 20.45 -10.59
CA ALA A 26 -9.31 21.15 -9.40
C ALA A 26 -8.25 20.33 -8.63
N ILE A 27 -8.46 19.02 -8.45
CA ILE A 27 -7.48 18.11 -7.83
C ILE A 27 -6.23 17.93 -8.71
N ALA A 28 -6.40 17.94 -10.03
CA ALA A 28 -5.29 17.87 -10.98
C ALA A 28 -4.41 19.13 -10.89
N THR A 29 -5.00 20.30 -10.61
CA THR A 29 -4.29 21.57 -10.38
C THR A 29 -3.67 21.73 -8.99
N CYS A 30 -3.93 20.82 -8.03
CA CYS A 30 -3.27 20.87 -6.73
C CYS A 30 -1.76 20.78 -6.87
N SER A 31 -1.08 21.70 -6.20
CA SER A 31 0.38 21.74 -6.09
C SER A 31 0.92 20.46 -5.45
N PHE A 32 2.20 20.20 -5.68
CA PHE A 32 2.92 19.08 -5.07
C PHE A 32 2.75 19.04 -3.54
N GLU A 33 2.85 20.20 -2.89
CA GLU A 33 2.74 20.31 -1.43
C GLU A 33 1.31 20.02 -0.93
N GLU A 34 0.27 20.45 -1.65
CA GLU A 34 -1.12 20.15 -1.27
C GLU A 34 -1.44 18.65 -1.35
N LYS A 35 -0.87 17.95 -2.34
CA LYS A 35 -0.99 16.50 -2.46
C LYS A 35 -0.27 15.78 -1.32
N LYS A 36 0.91 16.28 -0.92
CA LYS A 36 1.68 15.77 0.23
C LYS A 36 0.93 15.97 1.54
N ASP A 37 0.42 17.17 1.79
CA ASP A 37 -0.34 17.50 3.00
C ASP A 37 -1.60 16.62 3.14
N ALA A 38 -2.34 16.41 2.05
CA ALA A 38 -3.48 15.50 2.05
C ALA A 38 -3.08 14.06 2.37
N CYS A 39 -1.95 13.57 1.82
CA CYS A 39 -1.44 12.24 2.16
C CYS A 39 -1.07 12.16 3.64
N ASN A 40 -0.38 13.17 4.20
CA ASN A 40 -0.03 13.20 5.62
C ASN A 40 -1.27 13.11 6.52
N VAL A 41 -2.32 13.88 6.23
CA VAL A 41 -3.59 13.81 6.97
C VAL A 41 -4.20 12.41 6.90
N CYS A 42 -4.20 11.78 5.72
CA CYS A 42 -4.68 10.41 5.59
C CYS A 42 -3.84 9.41 6.39
N ILE A 43 -2.52 9.54 6.39
CA ILE A 43 -1.63 8.68 7.18
C ILE A 43 -1.91 8.84 8.67
N ASP A 44 -2.01 10.08 9.17
CA ASP A 44 -2.30 10.36 10.59
C ASP A 44 -3.65 9.74 11.02
N ILE A 45 -4.66 9.81 10.15
CA ILE A 45 -5.97 9.16 10.40
C ILE A 45 -5.81 7.65 10.44
N LEU A 46 -5.11 7.05 9.46
CA LEU A 46 -4.92 5.60 9.37
C LEU A 46 -4.16 5.06 10.59
N GLU A 47 -3.09 5.73 11.03
CA GLU A 47 -2.33 5.36 12.23
C GLU A 47 -3.18 5.42 13.51
N GLY A 48 -4.13 6.36 13.58
CA GLY A 48 -5.06 6.48 14.71
C GLY A 48 -6.16 5.42 14.73
N VAL A 49 -6.33 4.65 13.65
CA VAL A 49 -7.41 3.67 13.52
C VAL A 49 -7.00 2.31 14.10
N LYS A 50 -7.77 1.85 15.09
CA LYS A 50 -7.57 0.53 15.69
C LYS A 50 -7.95 -0.59 14.71
N LEU A 51 -7.03 -1.51 14.45
CA LEU A 51 -7.31 -2.67 13.59
C LEU A 51 -8.42 -3.56 14.13
N VAL A 52 -9.41 -3.84 13.27
CA VAL A 52 -10.51 -4.75 13.53
C VAL A 52 -10.26 -6.08 12.81
N LYS A 53 -10.52 -7.20 13.50
CA LYS A 53 -10.29 -8.55 12.97
C LYS A 53 -11.50 -9.05 12.16
N GLU A 54 -11.86 -8.30 11.13
CA GLU A 54 -12.99 -8.58 10.24
C GLU A 54 -12.50 -8.46 8.79
N ASN A 55 -12.92 -9.37 7.91
CA ASN A 55 -12.38 -9.52 6.56
C ASN A 55 -12.57 -8.27 5.70
N VAL A 56 -13.80 -7.76 5.62
CA VAL A 56 -14.14 -6.63 4.76
C VAL A 56 -13.41 -5.38 5.23
N TRP A 57 -13.44 -5.13 6.54
CA TRP A 57 -12.75 -4.03 7.17
C TRP A 57 -11.24 -4.08 6.90
N MET A 58 -10.63 -5.26 7.04
CA MET A 58 -9.19 -5.45 6.83
C MET A 58 -8.76 -5.17 5.40
N ASN A 59 -9.57 -5.60 4.43
CA ASN A 59 -9.32 -5.33 3.01
C ASN A 59 -9.39 -3.82 2.72
N LEU A 60 -10.46 -3.15 3.16
CA LEU A 60 -10.63 -1.71 2.98
C LEU A 60 -9.49 -0.90 3.63
N TYR A 61 -9.09 -1.28 4.85
CA TYR A 61 -8.00 -0.62 5.55
C TYR A 61 -6.67 -0.79 4.80
N THR A 62 -6.34 -2.02 4.38
CA THR A 62 -5.09 -2.30 3.67
C THR A 62 -5.05 -1.60 2.31
N GLU A 63 -6.17 -1.55 1.58
CA GLU A 63 -6.28 -0.80 0.33
C GLU A 63 -6.07 0.69 0.56
N ALA A 64 -6.71 1.29 1.57
CA ALA A 64 -6.53 2.71 1.89
C ALA A 64 -5.08 3.04 2.27
N VAL A 65 -4.42 2.16 3.03
CA VAL A 65 -2.98 2.26 3.32
C VAL A 65 -2.17 2.24 2.02
N TYR A 66 -2.35 1.23 1.18
CA TYR A 66 -1.63 1.11 -0.08
C TYR A 66 -1.82 2.34 -0.97
N ASP A 67 -3.06 2.81 -1.09
CA ASP A 67 -3.43 3.94 -1.92
C ASP A 67 -2.84 5.26 -1.42
N THR A 68 -2.80 5.45 -0.11
CA THR A 68 -2.25 6.65 0.51
C THR A 68 -0.75 6.69 0.32
N PHE A 69 -0.05 5.60 0.60
CA PHE A 69 1.41 5.54 0.49
C PHE A 69 1.88 5.49 -0.97
N SER A 70 1.12 4.90 -1.88
CA SER A 70 1.43 4.96 -3.32
C SER A 70 1.33 6.38 -3.88
N LYS A 71 0.40 7.20 -3.36
CA LYS A 71 0.29 8.62 -3.69
C LYS A 71 1.39 9.43 -3.01
N MET A 72 1.64 9.17 -1.72
CA MET A 72 2.71 9.81 -0.95
C MET A 72 4.08 9.64 -1.63
N ASN A 73 4.37 8.46 -2.18
CA ASN A 73 5.61 8.19 -2.91
C ASN A 73 5.90 9.18 -4.04
N ARG A 74 4.85 9.72 -4.67
CA ARG A 74 4.95 10.65 -5.80
C ARG A 74 5.10 12.11 -5.35
N CYS A 75 4.86 12.39 -4.07
CA CYS A 75 4.90 13.73 -3.50
C CYS A 75 5.80 13.89 -2.26
N ALA A 76 6.47 12.83 -1.82
CA ALA A 76 7.52 12.91 -0.81
C ALA A 76 8.84 13.29 -1.46
N ARG A 77 9.58 14.23 -0.87
CA ARG A 77 10.95 14.54 -1.27
C ARG A 77 11.89 13.45 -0.78
N ASP A 78 13.04 13.27 -1.44
CA ASP A 78 13.99 12.20 -1.14
C ASP A 78 14.34 12.10 0.36
N GLU A 79 14.60 13.25 0.98
CA GLU A 79 14.91 13.40 2.41
C GLU A 79 13.78 12.95 3.36
N GLU A 80 12.53 12.95 2.90
CA GLU A 80 11.32 12.59 3.68
C GLU A 80 10.93 11.11 3.49
N ARG A 81 11.42 10.47 2.43
CA ARG A 81 10.98 9.12 2.01
C ARG A 81 11.27 8.06 3.06
N GLU A 82 12.41 8.14 3.73
CA GLU A 82 12.79 7.21 4.79
C GLU A 82 11.81 7.29 5.97
N GLN A 83 11.43 8.50 6.38
CA GLN A 83 10.45 8.70 7.46
C GLN A 83 9.07 8.16 7.06
N VAL A 84 8.62 8.42 5.83
CA VAL A 84 7.37 7.87 5.29
C VAL A 84 7.42 6.34 5.28
N TRP A 85 8.53 5.75 4.82
CA TRP A 85 8.72 4.30 4.81
C TRP A 85 8.65 3.69 6.21
N ASN A 86 9.28 4.32 7.20
CA ASN A 86 9.23 3.84 8.58
C ASN A 86 7.81 3.80 9.15
N ARG A 87 7.00 4.84 8.89
CA ARG A 87 5.57 4.86 9.25
C ARG A 87 4.80 3.72 8.58
N LEU A 88 5.05 3.52 7.27
CA LEU A 88 4.42 2.43 6.51
C LEU A 88 4.70 1.05 7.12
N LYS A 89 5.96 0.80 7.52
CA LYS A 89 6.36 -0.48 8.12
C LYS A 89 5.66 -0.77 9.42
N GLU A 90 5.54 0.23 10.30
CA GLU A 90 4.83 0.08 11.57
C GLU A 90 3.37 -0.34 11.33
N MET A 91 2.69 0.31 10.38
CA MET A 91 1.34 -0.10 10.02
C MET A 91 1.29 -1.50 9.41
N TYR A 92 2.22 -1.86 8.53
CA TYR A 92 2.28 -3.20 7.93
C TYR A 92 2.60 -4.29 8.97
N TYR A 93 3.38 -3.98 9.99
CA TYR A 93 3.60 -4.88 11.11
C TYR A 93 2.28 -5.22 11.80
N GLU A 94 1.46 -4.22 12.14
CA GLU A 94 0.15 -4.46 12.75
C GLU A 94 -0.81 -5.19 11.80
N ILE A 95 -0.85 -4.79 10.53
CA ILE A 95 -1.66 -5.40 9.47
C ILE A 95 -1.35 -6.89 9.37
N THR A 96 -0.07 -7.27 9.33
CA THR A 96 0.33 -8.68 9.19
C THR A 96 0.02 -9.50 10.45
N LEU A 97 0.06 -8.89 11.64
CA LEU A 97 -0.38 -9.54 12.87
C LEU A 97 -1.89 -9.77 12.89
N ALA A 98 -2.68 -8.80 12.45
CA ALA A 98 -4.13 -8.91 12.34
C ALA A 98 -4.52 -9.97 11.29
N ALA A 99 -3.91 -9.92 10.11
CA ALA A 99 -4.14 -10.84 9.01
C ALA A 99 -3.93 -12.30 9.40
N LYS A 100 -2.88 -12.60 10.18
CA LYS A 100 -2.62 -13.96 10.72
C LYS A 100 -3.76 -14.50 11.60
N LYS A 101 -4.57 -13.62 12.20
CA LYS A 101 -5.71 -14.00 13.04
C LYS A 101 -6.99 -14.19 12.23
N ILE A 102 -7.15 -13.42 11.15
CA ILE A 102 -8.31 -13.47 10.25
C ILE A 102 -8.16 -14.67 9.31
N TRP A 103 -7.06 -14.73 8.58
CA TRP A 103 -6.75 -15.75 7.57
C TRP A 103 -5.63 -16.66 8.07
N ARG A 104 -6.01 -17.80 8.64
CA ARG A 104 -5.07 -18.73 9.28
C ARG A 104 -4.09 -19.32 8.27
N ASP A 105 -4.62 -19.79 7.15
CA ASP A 105 -3.81 -20.39 6.09
C ASP A 105 -3.08 -19.30 5.31
N LYS A 106 -1.85 -19.61 4.89
CA LYS A 106 -0.95 -18.62 4.26
C LYS A 106 -1.25 -18.44 2.78
N ASN A 107 -1.96 -19.38 2.17
CA ASN A 107 -2.40 -19.35 0.78
C ASN A 107 -3.75 -18.64 0.58
N MET A 108 -4.39 -18.12 1.63
CA MET A 108 -5.65 -17.38 1.49
C MET A 108 -5.44 -16.16 0.58
N PRO A 109 -6.24 -15.99 -0.49
CA PRO A 109 -6.09 -14.90 -1.45
C PRO A 109 -6.02 -13.51 -0.81
N GLU A 110 -6.92 -13.20 0.11
CA GLU A 110 -6.99 -11.88 0.76
C GLU A 110 -5.76 -11.61 1.63
N ARG A 111 -5.24 -12.65 2.29
CA ARG A 111 -3.99 -12.53 3.04
C ARG A 111 -2.81 -12.30 2.11
N LEU A 112 -2.78 -12.94 0.94
CA LEU A 112 -1.74 -12.73 -0.06
C LEU A 112 -1.81 -11.34 -0.69
N THR A 113 -3.00 -10.77 -0.86
CA THR A 113 -3.18 -9.40 -1.34
C THR A 113 -2.42 -8.38 -0.49
N ILE A 114 -2.39 -8.54 0.84
CA ILE A 114 -1.57 -7.69 1.72
C ILE A 114 -0.11 -7.65 1.27
N TYR A 115 0.47 -8.81 0.96
CA TYR A 115 1.86 -8.94 0.55
C TYR A 115 2.09 -8.54 -0.91
N VAL A 116 1.09 -8.68 -1.79
CA VAL A 116 1.12 -8.08 -3.13
C VAL A 116 1.24 -6.56 -3.03
N LEU A 117 0.43 -5.93 -2.17
CA LEU A 117 0.44 -4.48 -1.98
C LEU A 117 1.75 -4.02 -1.34
N LEU A 118 2.25 -4.74 -0.33
CA LEU A 118 3.56 -4.45 0.28
C LEU A 118 4.70 -4.57 -0.74
N ALA A 119 4.71 -5.61 -1.58
CA ALA A 119 5.74 -5.79 -2.60
C ALA A 119 5.77 -4.63 -3.60
N LYS A 120 4.60 -4.14 -4.02
CA LYS A 120 4.48 -2.95 -4.88
C LYS A 120 5.00 -1.68 -4.19
N LEU A 121 4.76 -1.53 -2.88
CA LEU A 121 5.30 -0.41 -2.11
C LEU A 121 6.82 -0.52 -1.92
N CYS A 122 7.36 -1.71 -1.65
CA CYS A 122 8.81 -1.95 -1.60
C CYS A 122 9.46 -1.50 -2.92
N LYS A 123 8.83 -1.83 -4.06
CA LYS A 123 9.30 -1.36 -5.38
C LYS A 123 9.17 0.15 -5.55
N SER A 124 8.11 0.76 -5.03
CA SER A 124 7.87 2.21 -5.16
C SER A 124 8.83 3.04 -4.30
N TYR A 125 9.23 2.50 -3.15
CA TYR A 125 10.15 3.07 -2.17
C TYR A 125 11.54 2.44 -2.24
N LEU A 126 12.00 2.07 -3.44
CA LEU A 126 13.16 1.20 -3.63
C LEU A 126 14.44 1.67 -2.95
N ASP A 127 14.63 2.99 -2.92
CA ASP A 127 15.75 3.71 -2.34
C ASP A 127 15.82 3.61 -0.80
N VAL A 128 14.67 3.45 -0.14
CA VAL A 128 14.57 3.43 1.33
C VAL A 128 14.00 2.13 1.88
N ALA A 129 13.47 1.25 1.02
CA ALA A 129 12.91 -0.02 1.43
C ALA A 129 14.01 -0.96 1.96
N ASP A 130 13.82 -1.45 3.19
CA ASP A 130 14.78 -2.34 3.84
C ASP A 130 14.66 -3.80 3.37
N GLU A 131 15.77 -4.52 3.53
CA GLU A 131 15.89 -5.93 3.17
C GLU A 131 14.87 -6.83 3.90
N GLU A 132 14.47 -6.49 5.12
CA GLU A 132 13.50 -7.27 5.89
C GLU A 132 12.12 -7.26 5.21
N SER A 133 11.71 -6.12 4.67
CA SER A 133 10.43 -5.98 3.96
C SER A 133 10.39 -6.81 2.67
N PHE A 134 11.50 -6.86 1.92
CA PHE A 134 11.62 -7.76 0.77
C PHE A 134 11.54 -9.24 1.20
N LYS A 135 12.33 -9.62 2.20
CA LYS A 135 12.35 -10.99 2.75
C LYS A 135 10.98 -11.44 3.27
N MET A 136 10.22 -10.53 3.87
CA MET A 136 8.87 -10.81 4.35
C MET A 136 7.94 -11.21 3.20
N CYS A 137 7.97 -10.47 2.09
CA CYS A 137 7.17 -10.77 0.91
C CYS A 137 7.57 -12.11 0.27
N GLU A 138 8.87 -12.35 0.11
CA GLU A 138 9.38 -13.62 -0.44
C GLU A 138 9.03 -14.82 0.44
N ALA A 139 9.20 -14.70 1.75
CA ALA A 139 8.89 -15.75 2.70
C ALA A 139 7.41 -16.13 2.62
N MET A 140 6.50 -15.15 2.56
CA MET A 140 5.08 -15.41 2.44
C MET A 140 4.70 -16.07 1.12
N ALA A 141 5.24 -15.62 -0.02
CA ALA A 141 5.00 -16.27 -1.31
C ALA A 141 5.50 -17.72 -1.34
N ARG A 142 6.68 -17.98 -0.75
CA ARG A 142 7.26 -19.32 -0.62
C ARG A 142 6.40 -20.22 0.27
N GLU A 143 6.01 -19.72 1.43
CA GLU A 143 5.20 -20.47 2.41
C GLU A 143 3.80 -20.76 1.88
N ALA A 144 3.16 -19.79 1.21
CA ALA A 144 1.87 -19.98 0.56
C ALA A 144 1.94 -21.02 -0.57
N LYS A 145 3.00 -20.98 -1.38
CA LYS A 145 3.25 -22.02 -2.39
C LYS A 145 3.42 -23.40 -1.77
N PHE A 146 4.11 -23.47 -0.63
CA PHE A 146 4.28 -24.73 0.11
C PHE A 146 2.96 -25.26 0.69
N CYS A 147 2.07 -24.38 1.15
CA CYS A 147 0.71 -24.77 1.57
C CYS A 147 -0.07 -25.46 0.44
N GLY A 148 0.20 -25.12 -0.82
CA GLY A 148 -0.50 -25.68 -1.97
C GLY A 148 -1.98 -25.27 -1.99
N LYS A 149 -2.82 -26.04 -2.68
CA LYS A 149 -4.27 -25.76 -2.78
C LYS A 149 -4.98 -25.84 -1.42
N GLY A 150 -4.64 -26.83 -0.59
CA GLY A 150 -5.25 -27.01 0.73
C GLY A 150 -6.77 -27.12 0.67
N THR A 151 -7.45 -26.24 1.42
CA THR A 151 -8.91 -26.14 1.55
C THR A 151 -9.56 -25.19 0.54
N LEU A 152 -8.77 -24.50 -0.30
CA LEU A 152 -9.28 -23.55 -1.27
C LEU A 152 -10.03 -24.25 -2.40
N ASP A 153 -11.02 -23.57 -2.96
CA ASP A 153 -11.62 -23.99 -4.23
C ASP A 153 -10.69 -23.69 -5.42
N ASP A 154 -11.14 -24.04 -6.63
CA ASP A 154 -10.30 -23.87 -7.83
C ASP A 154 -10.08 -22.39 -8.20
N GLU A 155 -11.05 -21.51 -7.97
CA GLU A 155 -10.93 -20.08 -8.31
C GLU A 155 -10.06 -19.36 -7.27
N ASP A 156 -10.26 -19.64 -5.98
CA ASP A 156 -9.42 -19.12 -4.90
C ASP A 156 -7.98 -19.61 -5.04
N TRP A 157 -7.77 -20.87 -5.40
CA TRP A 157 -6.42 -21.40 -5.62
C TRP A 157 -5.73 -20.76 -6.83
N LYS A 158 -6.49 -20.50 -7.89
CA LYS A 158 -5.98 -19.77 -9.06
C LYS A 158 -5.61 -18.34 -8.70
N GLU A 159 -6.42 -17.66 -7.90
CA GLU A 159 -6.10 -16.32 -7.39
C GLU A 159 -4.84 -16.34 -6.52
N ALA A 160 -4.77 -17.24 -5.53
CA ALA A 160 -3.61 -17.39 -4.67
C ALA A 160 -2.32 -17.59 -5.48
N ASN A 161 -2.34 -18.44 -6.51
CA ASN A 161 -1.18 -18.61 -7.39
C ASN A 161 -0.80 -17.34 -8.15
N ARG A 162 -1.79 -16.59 -8.66
CA ARG A 162 -1.53 -15.30 -9.31
C ARG A 162 -0.84 -14.33 -8.34
N SER A 163 -1.33 -14.23 -7.11
CA SER A 163 -0.74 -13.38 -6.07
C SER A 163 0.68 -13.82 -5.71
N ILE A 164 0.91 -15.13 -5.53
CA ILE A 164 2.24 -15.71 -5.23
C ILE A 164 3.26 -15.35 -6.31
N GLU A 165 2.91 -15.56 -7.58
CA GLU A 165 3.83 -15.29 -8.68
C GLU A 165 4.03 -13.78 -8.91
N LEU A 166 2.99 -12.97 -8.68
CA LEU A 166 3.10 -11.52 -8.72
C LEU A 166 4.03 -10.98 -7.63
N ILE A 167 3.95 -11.49 -6.39
CA ILE A 167 4.87 -11.11 -5.30
C ILE A 167 6.31 -11.42 -5.71
N LYS A 168 6.58 -12.66 -6.14
CA LYS A 168 7.94 -13.07 -6.53
C LYS A 168 8.50 -12.21 -7.64
N LYS A 169 7.72 -11.98 -8.69
CA LYS A 169 8.15 -11.15 -9.82
C LYS A 169 8.44 -9.73 -9.37
N THR A 170 7.53 -9.11 -8.61
CA THR A 170 7.67 -7.72 -8.18
C THR A 170 8.92 -7.53 -7.30
N ILE A 171 9.18 -8.47 -6.38
CA ILE A 171 10.35 -8.42 -5.51
C ILE A 171 11.64 -8.69 -6.30
N ALA A 172 11.66 -9.69 -7.19
CA ALA A 172 12.83 -9.96 -8.02
C ALA A 172 13.19 -8.77 -8.92
N ASP A 173 12.20 -8.16 -9.56
CA ASP A 173 12.39 -6.95 -10.39
C ASP A 173 12.93 -5.80 -9.52
N ALA A 174 12.37 -5.58 -8.33
CA ALA A 174 12.81 -4.51 -7.43
C ALA A 174 14.25 -4.73 -6.94
N LEU A 175 14.61 -5.93 -6.49
CA LEU A 175 15.97 -6.24 -6.04
C LEU A 175 16.99 -6.02 -7.17
N HIS A 176 16.66 -6.45 -8.39
CA HIS A 176 17.51 -6.19 -9.56
C HIS A 176 17.67 -4.70 -9.85
N GLU A 177 16.58 -3.94 -9.82
CA GLU A 177 16.61 -2.47 -9.99
C GLU A 177 17.45 -1.79 -8.89
N ARG A 178 17.42 -2.30 -7.66
CA ARG A 178 18.21 -1.76 -6.54
C ARG A 178 19.69 -2.01 -6.71
N ASP A 179 20.07 -3.20 -7.17
CA ASP A 179 21.48 -3.53 -7.43
C ASP A 179 22.06 -2.57 -8.50
N LEU A 180 21.27 -2.23 -9.52
CA LEU A 180 21.67 -1.26 -10.55
C LEU A 180 21.85 0.17 -10.01
N LEU A 181 21.10 0.57 -8.96
CA LEU A 181 21.28 1.86 -8.30
C LEU A 181 22.59 1.90 -7.50
N VAL A 182 22.88 0.85 -6.75
CA VAL A 182 24.10 0.75 -5.94
C VAL A 182 25.36 0.73 -6.82
N ASP A 183 25.30 0.10 -7.99
CA ASP A 183 26.42 0.07 -8.95
C ASP A 183 26.64 1.42 -9.66
N SER A 184 25.72 2.38 -9.52
CA SER A 184 25.76 3.69 -10.18
C SER A 184 26.30 4.84 -9.32
N ASP A 185 26.55 4.59 -8.03
CA ASP A 185 27.17 5.51 -7.06
C ASP A 185 28.68 5.26 -6.88
#